data_AF-A0A132GV85-F1
#
_entry.id   AF-A0A132GV85-F1
#
_cell.length_a   1.000
_cell.length_b   1.000
_cell.length_c   1.000
_cell.angle_alpha   90.00
_cell.angle_beta   90.00
_cell.angle_gamma   90.00
#
_symmetry.space_group_name_H-M   'P 1'
#
loop_
_entity.id
_entity.type
_entity.pdbx_description
1 polymer ?
#
loop_
_entity_poly.entity_id
_entity_poly.type
_entity_poly.pdbx_seq_one_letter_code
_entity_poly.pdbx_strand_id
1 'polypeptide(L)'
;MQLAQDVKLLSLVRLTDVVPCPHKAHTEDVHCSRMECCHNDNEFKDDFMSQLIDPVHQAVFYFRGKAIPAKMIDRLNYSLMLIRPEIAIAYIDEEREKSKYRMKFTYYGSNYDFPITDPFFLDAFKKNPERYTDLKGVYLTLSLGLEFEGFHFKLVAGVFLPPKIELEKNEISSADRELSYIDRQRQLHPNAYAKWSQEDDSILVELYRQGVSINEIMTRFQRNEGSIRSRLKKLLVEDSSSNWFDYYDQELARLIDLKKETESQIGALRKELLQQMEIHGEEKMKSTRFTITYSPPKTVLKFDSDLLREKDEKLYRSYCTIFDSKSFRVENQELYESCCKPVQKDASIVVRQNKTDEP
;
A
#
# COMPACT_ATOMS: atom_id res chain seq x y z
N MET A 1 4.46 -8.67 -27.23
CA MET A 1 5.66 -7.88 -26.87
C MET A 1 6.43 -8.64 -25.80
N GLN A 2 7.37 -9.50 -26.19
CA GLN A 2 8.26 -10.23 -25.28
C GLN A 2 9.47 -9.34 -24.99
N LEU A 3 9.37 -8.41 -24.05
CA LEU A 3 10.46 -7.47 -23.78
C LEU A 3 11.54 -8.02 -22.85
N ALA A 4 11.41 -9.24 -22.30
CA ALA A 4 12.24 -9.64 -21.16
C ALA A 4 12.42 -11.15 -20.97
N GLN A 5 12.54 -11.95 -22.04
CA GLN A 5 12.59 -13.41 -21.90
C GLN A 5 13.80 -13.94 -21.09
N ASP A 6 14.83 -13.10 -20.86
CA ASP A 6 16.06 -13.45 -20.14
C ASP A 6 16.41 -12.49 -18.97
N VAL A 7 15.49 -11.60 -18.59
CA VAL A 7 15.72 -10.67 -17.47
C VAL A 7 15.26 -11.33 -16.17
N LYS A 8 16.22 -11.65 -15.30
CA LYS A 8 15.97 -12.15 -13.95
C LYS A 8 15.88 -11.00 -12.96
N LEU A 9 15.33 -11.28 -11.78
CA LEU A 9 15.36 -10.35 -10.66
C LEU A 9 16.82 -9.94 -10.34
N LEU A 10 17.07 -8.66 -10.10
CA LEU A 10 18.40 -8.03 -9.91
C LEU A 10 19.33 -8.01 -11.15
N SER A 11 18.84 -8.38 -12.32
CA SER A 11 19.63 -8.24 -13.56
C SER A 11 19.96 -6.78 -13.84
N LEU A 12 21.20 -6.52 -14.24
CA LEU A 12 21.56 -5.23 -14.81
C LEU A 12 21.12 -5.21 -16.28
N VAL A 13 20.15 -4.36 -16.60
CA VAL A 13 19.66 -4.20 -17.96
C VAL A 13 20.15 -2.90 -18.58
N ARG A 14 20.44 -2.93 -19.88
CA ARG A 14 20.66 -1.76 -20.70
C ARG A 14 19.43 -1.53 -21.57
N LEU A 15 18.95 -0.30 -21.55
CA LEU A 15 17.86 0.16 -22.40
C LEU A 15 18.46 0.95 -23.57
N THR A 16 17.91 0.74 -24.77
CA THR A 16 18.29 1.47 -26.00
C THR A 16 17.16 2.41 -26.42
N ASP A 17 17.51 3.57 -26.98
CA ASP A 17 16.59 4.64 -27.40
C ASP A 17 15.59 5.02 -26.30
N VAL A 18 16.12 5.29 -25.11
CA VAL A 18 15.31 5.61 -23.93
C VAL A 18 14.69 6.99 -24.09
N VAL A 19 13.36 7.04 -24.07
CA VAL A 19 12.59 8.29 -24.07
C VAL A 19 11.80 8.34 -22.77
N PRO A 20 12.10 9.29 -21.86
CA PRO A 20 11.28 9.49 -20.65
C PRO A 20 9.81 9.74 -21.02
N CYS A 21 8.91 9.04 -20.35
CA CYS A 21 7.46 9.18 -20.52
C CYS A 21 6.78 9.30 -19.15
N PRO A 22 7.16 10.30 -18.33
CA PRO A 22 6.64 10.42 -16.98
C PRO A 22 5.15 10.75 -17.01
N HIS A 23 4.38 10.13 -16.12
CA HIS A 23 2.96 10.46 -15.95
C HIS A 23 2.60 10.59 -14.46
N LYS A 24 2.35 11.82 -14.00
CA LYS A 24 2.05 12.12 -12.58
C LYS A 24 3.15 11.55 -11.67
N ALA A 25 2.79 10.67 -10.73
CA ALA A 25 3.73 10.01 -9.82
C ALA A 25 4.66 9.00 -10.51
N HIS A 26 4.35 8.55 -11.72
CA HIS A 26 5.15 7.58 -12.47
C HIS A 26 6.29 8.29 -13.20
N THR A 27 7.17 8.94 -12.46
CA THR A 27 8.31 9.68 -13.03
C THR A 27 9.38 8.76 -13.59
N GLU A 28 9.36 7.49 -13.22
CA GLU A 28 10.31 6.45 -13.64
C GLU A 28 9.98 5.86 -15.01
N ASP A 29 8.80 6.15 -15.56
CA ASP A 29 8.32 5.55 -16.80
C ASP A 29 9.13 6.00 -18.01
N VAL A 30 9.54 5.03 -18.82
CA VAL A 30 10.31 5.25 -20.04
C VAL A 30 9.78 4.38 -21.19
N HIS A 31 9.84 4.91 -22.40
CA HIS A 31 9.79 4.11 -23.61
C HIS A 31 11.21 3.70 -24.00
N CYS A 32 11.38 2.46 -24.44
CA CYS A 32 12.63 1.97 -25.00
C CYS A 32 12.35 1.09 -26.22
N SER A 33 13.22 1.13 -27.21
CA SER A 33 13.13 0.28 -28.41
C SER A 33 13.61 -1.14 -28.13
N ARG A 34 14.56 -1.29 -27.20
CA ARG A 34 15.21 -2.55 -26.86
C ARG A 34 15.69 -2.56 -25.41
N MET A 35 15.57 -3.72 -24.77
CA MET A 35 16.11 -4.02 -23.44
C MET A 35 17.02 -5.25 -23.54
N GLU A 36 18.25 -5.13 -23.05
CA GLU A 36 19.25 -6.19 -23.07
C GLU A 36 19.79 -6.43 -21.66
N CYS A 37 19.82 -7.69 -21.22
CA CYS A 37 20.50 -8.04 -19.97
C CYS A 37 22.02 -7.96 -20.19
N CYS A 38 22.68 -7.03 -19.48
CA CYS A 38 24.12 -6.85 -19.53
C CYS A 38 24.84 -7.74 -18.53
N HIS A 39 24.21 -8.02 -17.39
CA HIS A 39 24.80 -8.84 -16.34
C HIS A 39 23.71 -9.53 -15.52
N ASN A 40 23.90 -10.82 -15.29
CA ASN A 40 23.01 -11.69 -14.51
C ASN A 40 23.69 -12.04 -13.17
N ASP A 41 24.23 -11.06 -12.44
CA ASP A 41 24.68 -11.34 -11.07
C ASP A 41 23.45 -11.60 -10.20
N ASN A 42 23.13 -12.89 -10.05
CA ASN A 42 21.95 -13.36 -9.33
C ASN A 42 22.19 -13.47 -7.82
N GLU A 43 23.38 -13.09 -7.35
CA GLU A 43 23.74 -13.30 -5.95
C GLU A 43 23.17 -12.16 -5.10
N PHE A 44 22.07 -12.46 -4.42
CA PHE A 44 21.48 -11.57 -3.42
C PHE A 44 22.53 -11.25 -2.35
N LYS A 45 22.89 -9.97 -2.24
CA LYS A 45 23.81 -9.45 -1.21
C LYS A 45 23.08 -8.47 -0.32
N ASP A 46 22.90 -8.82 0.97
CA ASP A 46 22.17 -7.98 1.93
C ASP A 46 22.79 -6.58 2.05
N ASP A 47 24.11 -6.49 2.04
CA ASP A 47 24.86 -5.23 2.12
C ASP A 47 24.60 -4.33 0.89
N PHE A 48 24.39 -4.91 -0.29
CA PHE A 48 24.05 -4.16 -1.49
C PHE A 48 22.58 -3.72 -1.46
N MET A 49 21.67 -4.63 -1.12
CA MET A 49 20.24 -4.35 -1.08
C MET A 49 19.90 -3.29 -0.03
N SER A 50 20.55 -3.32 1.13
CA SER A 50 20.37 -2.34 2.20
C SER A 50 20.79 -0.92 1.82
N GLN A 51 21.66 -0.74 0.82
CA GLN A 51 22.03 0.58 0.29
C GLN A 51 20.99 1.15 -0.68
N LEU A 52 20.13 0.29 -1.24
CA LEU A 52 19.12 0.67 -2.24
C LEU A 52 17.75 0.95 -1.62
N ILE A 53 17.55 0.63 -0.34
CA ILE A 53 16.26 0.87 0.33
C ILE A 53 15.99 2.37 0.44
N ASP A 54 14.72 2.71 0.45
CA ASP A 54 14.25 4.06 0.74
C ASP A 54 14.62 4.47 2.18
N PRO A 55 15.54 5.43 2.38
CA PRO A 55 15.93 5.87 3.72
C PRO A 55 15.15 7.10 4.18
N VAL A 56 14.34 7.70 3.30
CA VAL A 56 13.76 9.04 3.49
C VAL A 56 12.33 8.93 4.00
N HIS A 57 11.54 8.01 3.42
CA HIS A 57 10.10 8.00 3.60
C HIS A 57 9.68 7.07 4.74
N GLN A 58 9.11 7.65 5.81
CA GLN A 58 8.59 6.89 6.96
C GLN A 58 7.18 6.32 6.72
N ALA A 59 6.57 6.61 5.56
CA ALA A 59 5.29 6.07 5.15
C ALA A 59 5.36 5.67 3.67
N VAL A 60 4.70 4.57 3.32
CA VAL A 60 4.66 4.08 1.94
C VAL A 60 3.93 5.08 1.06
N PHE A 61 4.61 5.68 0.07
CA PHE A 61 4.07 6.72 -0.82
C PHE A 61 3.37 7.86 -0.04
N TYR A 62 3.95 8.32 1.07
CA TYR A 62 3.40 9.35 1.96
C TYR A 62 1.98 9.10 2.51
N PHE A 63 1.47 7.88 2.42
CA PHE A 63 0.08 7.58 2.80
C PHE A 63 -0.02 6.22 3.48
N ARG A 64 -0.65 6.13 4.66
CA ARG A 64 -0.73 4.85 5.39
C ARG A 64 -1.80 3.89 4.84
N GLY A 65 -2.77 4.40 4.08
CA GLY A 65 -3.86 3.60 3.51
C GLY A 65 -3.46 2.73 2.32
N LYS A 66 -4.38 1.82 1.95
CA LYS A 66 -4.23 0.82 0.87
C LYS A 66 -4.15 1.40 -0.54
N ALA A 67 -4.61 2.63 -0.72
CA ALA A 67 -4.64 3.32 -2.00
C ALA A 67 -4.51 4.84 -1.79
N ILE A 68 -4.12 5.55 -2.85
CA ILE A 68 -3.97 7.00 -2.87
C ILE A 68 -5.09 7.58 -3.74
N PRO A 69 -5.89 8.54 -3.27
CA PRO A 69 -6.89 9.19 -4.12
C PRO A 69 -6.23 9.87 -5.33
N ALA A 70 -6.84 9.78 -6.51
CA ALA A 70 -6.32 10.34 -7.75
C ALA A 70 -5.96 11.83 -7.62
N LYS A 71 -6.77 12.61 -6.89
CA LYS A 71 -6.49 14.03 -6.62
C LYS A 71 -5.22 14.34 -5.82
N MET A 72 -4.62 13.33 -5.17
CA MET A 72 -3.41 13.46 -4.36
C MET A 72 -2.16 13.02 -5.12
N ILE A 73 -2.32 12.41 -6.30
CA ILE A 73 -1.21 11.82 -7.06
C ILE A 73 -0.19 12.86 -7.51
N ASP A 74 -0.63 14.09 -7.79
CA ASP A 74 0.23 15.18 -8.25
C ASP A 74 1.20 15.70 -7.17
N ARG A 75 1.02 15.25 -5.92
CA ARG A 75 1.94 15.54 -4.80
C ARG A 75 3.08 14.54 -4.71
N LEU A 76 3.04 13.48 -5.51
CA LEU A 76 4.04 12.42 -5.56
C LEU A 76 4.88 12.58 -6.82
N ASN A 77 6.17 12.33 -6.66
CA ASN A 77 7.16 12.33 -7.75
C ASN A 77 7.90 10.99 -7.83
N TYR A 78 7.25 9.91 -7.38
CA TYR A 78 7.71 8.53 -7.50
C TYR A 78 6.53 7.57 -7.33
N SER A 79 6.61 6.43 -8.00
CA SER A 79 5.62 5.35 -8.01
C SER A 79 6.20 4.01 -7.57
N LEU A 80 7.52 3.95 -7.34
CA LEU A 80 8.25 2.77 -6.89
C LEU A 80 8.99 3.04 -5.57
N MET A 81 9.01 2.04 -4.68
CA MET A 81 9.84 2.05 -3.47
C MET A 81 10.46 0.67 -3.26
N LEU A 82 11.71 0.65 -2.80
CA LEU A 82 12.32 -0.56 -2.25
C LEU A 82 12.39 -0.40 -0.72
N ILE A 83 11.81 -1.33 0.03
CA ILE A 83 11.80 -1.28 1.50
C ILE A 83 12.28 -2.58 2.11
N ARG A 84 12.70 -2.50 3.37
CA ARG A 84 12.97 -3.64 4.26
C ARG A 84 12.03 -3.55 5.46
N PRO A 85 10.85 -4.21 5.44
CA PRO A 85 9.93 -4.20 6.58
C PRO A 85 10.52 -4.90 7.80
N GLU A 86 10.02 -4.58 9.00
CA GLU A 86 10.47 -5.25 10.22
C GLU A 86 10.01 -6.73 10.25
N ILE A 87 8.75 -6.96 9.86
CA ILE A 87 8.10 -8.27 9.77
C ILE A 87 7.17 -8.26 8.56
N ALA A 88 7.12 -9.35 7.80
CA ALA A 88 6.13 -9.55 6.74
C ALA A 88 5.51 -10.96 6.79
N ILE A 89 4.26 -11.07 6.35
CA ILE A 89 3.44 -12.27 6.38
C ILE A 89 2.66 -12.35 5.07
N ALA A 90 2.88 -13.40 4.28
CA ALA A 90 2.07 -13.70 3.10
C ALA A 90 0.87 -14.58 3.49
N TYR A 91 -0.30 -14.30 2.95
CA TYR A 91 -1.52 -15.07 3.20
C TYR A 91 -2.49 -15.02 2.01
N ILE A 92 -3.47 -15.93 2.01
CA ILE A 92 -4.55 -15.98 1.04
C ILE A 92 -5.78 -15.32 1.68
N ASP A 93 -6.32 -14.28 1.04
CA ASP A 93 -7.58 -13.64 1.45
C ASP A 93 -8.75 -14.43 0.85
N GLU A 94 -9.43 -15.23 1.67
CA GLU A 94 -10.54 -16.11 1.26
C GLU A 94 -11.91 -15.43 1.33
N GLU A 95 -12.01 -14.22 1.91
CA GLU A 95 -13.29 -13.52 2.14
C GLU A 95 -13.84 -12.78 0.90
N ARG A 96 -13.07 -12.74 -0.19
CA ARG A 96 -13.45 -12.06 -1.44
C ARG A 96 -13.82 -13.07 -2.53
N GLU A 97 -14.76 -12.70 -3.42
CA GLU A 97 -15.19 -13.50 -4.59
C GLU A 97 -14.05 -14.04 -5.48
N LYS A 98 -12.85 -13.45 -5.36
CA LYS A 98 -11.59 -14.01 -5.88
C LYS A 98 -10.56 -14.00 -4.77
N SER A 99 -10.01 -15.17 -4.43
CA SER A 99 -8.91 -15.28 -3.46
C SER A 99 -7.74 -14.43 -3.92
N LYS A 100 -7.40 -13.38 -3.17
CA LYS A 100 -6.25 -12.52 -3.47
C LYS A 100 -5.10 -12.91 -2.56
N TYR A 101 -3.94 -13.17 -3.15
CA TYR A 101 -2.69 -13.33 -2.41
C TYR A 101 -2.26 -11.95 -1.88
N ARG A 102 -2.02 -11.86 -0.58
CA ARG A 102 -1.75 -10.59 0.10
C ARG A 102 -0.57 -10.72 1.03
N MET A 103 0.07 -9.58 1.29
CA MET A 103 1.16 -9.46 2.24
C MET A 103 0.80 -8.41 3.29
N LYS A 104 0.81 -8.83 4.55
CA LYS A 104 0.83 -7.94 5.71
C LYS A 104 2.27 -7.66 6.09
N PHE A 105 2.60 -6.42 6.40
CA PHE A 105 3.93 -6.07 6.88
C PHE A 105 3.91 -4.82 7.74
N THR A 106 4.92 -4.69 8.60
CA THR A 106 5.17 -3.47 9.38
C THR A 106 6.32 -2.71 8.73
N TYR A 107 6.18 -1.39 8.64
CA TYR A 107 7.24 -0.49 8.19
C TYR A 107 7.17 0.82 8.97
N TYR A 108 8.25 1.17 9.69
CA TYR A 108 8.31 2.32 10.61
C TYR A 108 7.12 2.33 11.59
N GLY A 109 6.78 1.17 12.13
CA GLY A 109 5.68 0.99 13.10
C GLY A 109 4.27 1.09 12.53
N SER A 110 4.11 1.34 11.23
CA SER A 110 2.81 1.33 10.55
C SER A 110 2.54 -0.04 9.92
N ASN A 111 1.31 -0.53 10.03
CA ASN A 111 0.90 -1.80 9.45
C ASN A 111 0.26 -1.60 8.08
N TYR A 112 0.72 -2.40 7.12
CA TYR A 112 0.26 -2.39 5.75
C TYR A 112 -0.26 -3.77 5.35
N ASP A 113 -1.15 -3.78 4.37
CA ASP A 113 -1.75 -5.00 3.82
C ASP A 113 -2.04 -4.74 2.34
N PHE A 114 -1.21 -5.31 1.46
CA PHE A 114 -1.26 -5.07 0.02
C PHE A 114 -1.38 -6.38 -0.79
N PRO A 115 -2.00 -6.34 -1.99
CA PRO A 115 -1.96 -7.46 -2.93
C PRO A 115 -0.52 -7.74 -3.38
N ILE A 116 -0.22 -9.02 -3.59
CA ILE A 116 1.06 -9.46 -4.18
C ILE A 116 0.86 -9.68 -5.67
N THR A 117 1.77 -9.15 -6.50
CA THR A 117 1.75 -9.32 -7.96
C THR A 117 3.02 -9.97 -8.50
N ASP A 118 3.96 -10.37 -7.64
CA ASP A 118 5.19 -11.08 -8.03
C ASP A 118 4.86 -12.52 -8.46
N PRO A 119 4.94 -12.86 -9.76
CA PRO A 119 4.53 -14.18 -10.23
C PRO A 119 5.44 -15.32 -9.73
N PHE A 120 6.73 -15.05 -9.54
CA PHE A 120 7.69 -16.07 -9.09
C PHE A 120 7.51 -16.37 -7.61
N PHE A 121 7.35 -15.33 -6.79
CA PHE A 121 7.02 -15.50 -5.38
C PHE A 121 5.68 -16.22 -5.22
N LEU A 122 4.66 -15.84 -6.01
CA LEU A 122 3.34 -16.47 -5.93
C LEU A 122 3.36 -17.96 -6.29
N ASP A 123 4.12 -18.37 -7.30
CA ASP A 123 4.29 -19.78 -7.63
C ASP A 123 4.96 -20.56 -6.47
N ALA A 124 6.00 -19.98 -5.87
CA ALA A 124 6.67 -20.57 -4.72
C ALA A 124 5.80 -20.60 -3.45
N PHE A 125 4.97 -19.57 -3.22
CA PHE A 125 4.04 -19.45 -2.11
C PHE A 125 2.92 -20.48 -2.20
N LYS A 126 2.32 -20.65 -3.39
CA LYS A 126 1.27 -21.66 -3.62
C LYS A 126 1.74 -23.08 -3.33
N LYS A 127 3.03 -23.37 -3.55
CA LYS A 127 3.62 -24.68 -3.32
C LYS A 127 3.86 -24.97 -1.84
N ASN A 128 4.24 -23.97 -1.03
CA ASN A 128 4.63 -24.13 0.38
C ASN A 128 4.22 -22.90 1.24
N PRO A 129 2.92 -22.63 1.44
CA PRO A 129 2.45 -21.38 2.05
C PRO A 129 2.94 -21.16 3.49
N GLU A 130 3.09 -22.23 4.27
CA GLU A 130 3.55 -22.21 5.66
C GLU A 130 4.94 -21.57 5.83
N ARG A 131 5.80 -21.66 4.80
CA ARG A 131 7.15 -21.07 4.80
C ARG A 131 7.16 -19.54 4.83
N TYR A 132 6.03 -18.90 4.55
CA TYR A 132 5.94 -17.44 4.35
C TYR A 132 5.06 -16.73 5.38
N THR A 133 4.83 -17.38 6.52
CA THR A 133 4.02 -16.87 7.64
C THR A 133 4.80 -16.03 8.66
N ASP A 134 6.14 -16.04 8.60
CA ASP A 134 7.04 -15.18 9.41
C ASP A 134 8.29 -14.84 8.58
N LEU A 135 8.19 -13.83 7.71
CA LEU A 135 9.29 -13.37 6.87
C LEU A 135 10.05 -12.24 7.56
N LYS A 136 11.28 -12.53 7.99
CA LYS A 136 12.24 -11.56 8.55
C LYS A 136 13.36 -11.27 7.58
N GLY A 137 13.78 -10.01 7.52
CA GLY A 137 14.87 -9.57 6.64
C GLY A 137 14.54 -9.64 5.14
N VAL A 138 13.27 -9.75 4.78
CA VAL A 138 12.78 -9.67 3.40
C VAL A 138 12.90 -8.23 2.88
N TYR A 139 13.10 -8.08 1.58
CA TYR A 139 12.95 -6.79 0.89
C TYR A 139 11.70 -6.85 0.01
N LEU A 140 10.99 -5.74 -0.06
CA LEU A 140 9.79 -5.61 -0.88
C LEU A 140 9.96 -4.45 -1.84
N THR A 141 9.74 -4.71 -3.13
CA THR A 141 9.47 -3.63 -4.08
C THR A 141 7.98 -3.33 -4.03
N LEU A 142 7.66 -2.10 -3.66
CA LEU A 142 6.30 -1.59 -3.66
C LEU A 142 6.09 -0.78 -4.94
N SER A 143 4.90 -0.93 -5.51
CA SER A 143 4.49 -0.18 -6.70
C SER A 143 3.13 0.44 -6.49
N LEU A 144 2.96 1.63 -7.04
CA LEU A 144 1.69 2.30 -7.17
C LEU A 144 1.05 1.93 -8.51
N GLY A 145 -0.18 1.43 -8.49
CA GLY A 145 -0.92 1.06 -9.69
C GLY A 145 -1.50 2.27 -10.42
N LEU A 146 -1.93 2.02 -11.66
CA LEU A 146 -2.69 2.99 -12.45
C LEU A 146 -4.00 3.38 -11.74
N GLU A 147 -4.54 4.52 -12.15
CA GLU A 147 -5.80 5.03 -11.62
C GLU A 147 -6.95 4.06 -11.94
N PHE A 148 -7.68 3.64 -10.92
CA PHE A 148 -8.88 2.82 -11.03
C PHE A 148 -9.93 3.35 -10.03
N GLU A 149 -11.12 3.70 -10.53
CA GLU A 149 -12.21 4.27 -9.72
C GLU A 149 -11.80 5.48 -8.85
N GLY A 150 -10.89 6.31 -9.36
CA GLY A 150 -10.38 7.50 -8.66
C GLY A 150 -9.33 7.20 -7.58
N PHE A 151 -8.73 6.00 -7.60
CA PHE A 151 -7.69 5.60 -6.67
C PHE A 151 -6.50 4.93 -7.38
N HIS A 152 -5.31 5.15 -6.84
CA HIS A 152 -4.09 4.42 -7.19
C HIS A 152 -3.78 3.41 -6.08
N PHE A 153 -3.92 2.12 -6.38
CA PHE A 153 -3.75 1.05 -5.39
C PHE A 153 -2.28 0.69 -5.21
N LYS A 154 -1.91 0.33 -3.97
CA LYS A 154 -0.55 -0.08 -3.64
C LYS A 154 -0.41 -1.59 -3.71
N LEU A 155 0.72 -2.04 -4.23
CA LEU A 155 0.98 -3.44 -4.53
C LEU A 155 2.38 -3.83 -4.04
N VAL A 156 2.55 -5.09 -3.65
CA VAL A 156 3.87 -5.72 -3.54
C VAL A 156 4.21 -6.28 -4.92
N ALA A 157 5.06 -5.55 -5.64
CA ALA A 157 5.46 -5.88 -7.01
C ALA A 157 6.57 -6.93 -7.07
N GLY A 158 7.44 -6.97 -6.06
CA GLY A 158 8.54 -7.92 -5.96
C GLY A 158 8.84 -8.30 -4.51
N VAL A 159 9.19 -9.56 -4.27
CA VAL A 159 9.56 -10.07 -2.95
C VAL A 159 10.95 -10.70 -3.01
N PHE A 160 11.90 -10.13 -2.26
CA PHE A 160 13.26 -10.64 -2.19
C PHE A 160 13.49 -11.27 -0.83
N LEU A 161 13.63 -12.58 -0.84
CA LEU A 161 13.97 -13.32 0.36
C LEU A 161 15.49 -13.33 0.49
N PRO A 162 16.05 -13.03 1.66
CA PRO A 162 17.44 -13.33 1.89
C PRO A 162 17.63 -14.83 1.65
N PRO A 163 18.78 -15.25 1.06
CA PRO A 163 19.09 -16.66 0.94
C PRO A 163 18.91 -17.28 2.32
N LYS A 164 18.11 -18.34 2.41
CA LYS A 164 18.08 -19.10 3.64
C LYS A 164 19.52 -19.52 3.90
N ILE A 165 20.07 -19.13 5.04
CA ILE A 165 21.16 -19.91 5.61
C ILE A 165 20.53 -21.26 5.89
N GLU A 166 20.67 -22.18 4.93
CA GLU A 166 20.44 -23.57 5.16
C GLU A 166 21.41 -23.95 6.27
N LEU A 167 20.89 -24.07 7.49
CA LEU A 167 21.52 -24.91 8.51
C LEU A 167 21.35 -26.37 8.06
N GLU A 168 21.91 -26.71 6.91
CA GLU A 168 22.16 -28.09 6.55
C GLU A 168 23.31 -28.59 7.40
N LYS A 169 23.05 -29.72 8.04
CA LYS A 169 24.01 -30.50 8.80
C LYS A 169 25.16 -30.89 7.87
N ASN A 170 26.27 -30.16 7.94
CA ASN A 170 27.58 -30.74 7.73
C ASN A 170 28.61 -29.96 8.55
N GLU A 171 29.48 -30.73 9.18
CA GLU A 171 30.50 -30.34 10.13
C GLU A 171 31.45 -29.31 9.50
N ILE A 172 31.40 -28.07 9.99
CA ILE A 172 32.43 -27.05 9.76
C ILE A 172 32.91 -26.61 11.15
N SER A 173 34.24 -26.52 11.25
CA SER A 173 35.02 -26.57 12.48
C SER A 173 34.60 -25.55 13.54
N SER A 174 34.74 -26.00 14.78
CA SER A 174 34.33 -25.40 16.05
C SER A 174 35.09 -24.12 16.44
N ALA A 175 35.37 -23.22 15.51
CA ALA A 175 36.06 -21.95 15.79
C ALA A 175 35.27 -20.69 15.39
N ASP A 176 34.46 -20.73 14.31
CA ASP A 176 33.73 -19.54 13.82
C ASP A 176 32.28 -19.41 14.33
N ARG A 177 31.76 -20.41 15.06
CA ARG A 177 30.39 -20.41 15.60
C ARG A 177 30.19 -19.61 16.89
N GLU A 178 31.24 -19.08 17.51
CA GLU A 178 31.12 -18.46 18.83
C GLU A 178 30.99 -16.92 18.84
N LEU A 179 31.24 -16.23 17.72
CA LEU A 179 31.10 -14.78 17.70
C LEU A 179 29.62 -14.38 17.62
N SER A 180 29.12 -13.72 18.67
CA SER A 180 27.78 -13.14 18.69
C SER A 180 27.64 -12.10 17.58
N TYR A 181 26.41 -11.81 17.16
CA TYR A 181 26.13 -10.67 16.27
C TYR A 181 26.74 -9.37 16.81
N ILE A 182 26.77 -9.21 18.14
CA ILE A 182 27.42 -8.09 18.82
C ILE A 182 28.94 -8.09 18.57
N ASP A 183 29.58 -9.25 18.58
CA ASP A 183 31.03 -9.35 18.39
C ASP A 183 31.45 -9.09 16.95
N ARG A 184 30.63 -9.53 15.97
CA ARG A 184 30.81 -9.13 14.55
C ARG A 184 30.68 -7.62 14.35
N GLN A 185 29.73 -7.00 15.04
CA GLN A 185 29.55 -5.55 14.97
C GLN A 185 30.70 -4.80 15.66
N ARG A 186 31.29 -5.36 16.72
CA ARG A 186 32.49 -4.84 17.38
C ARG A 186 33.76 -4.94 16.52
N GLN A 187 33.82 -5.88 15.59
CA GLN A 187 34.92 -5.96 14.62
C GLN A 187 34.89 -4.81 13.61
N LEU A 188 33.70 -4.39 13.17
CA LEU A 188 33.52 -3.26 12.24
C LEU A 188 33.60 -1.91 12.95
N HIS A 189 33.08 -1.86 14.17
CA HIS A 189 32.97 -0.66 14.98
C HIS A 189 33.29 -1.04 16.44
N PRO A 190 34.55 -0.87 16.90
CA PRO A 190 35.01 -1.28 18.23
C PRO A 190 34.08 -0.90 19.40
N ASN A 191 33.35 0.22 19.29
CA ASN A 191 32.42 0.69 20.31
C ASN A 191 30.94 0.39 20.00
N ALA A 192 30.64 -0.52 19.06
CA ALA A 192 29.29 -0.98 18.79
C ALA A 192 28.65 -1.58 20.06
N TYR A 193 27.40 -1.19 20.33
CA TYR A 193 26.63 -1.57 21.52
C TYR A 193 27.24 -1.14 22.87
N ALA A 194 28.34 -0.38 22.89
CA ALA A 194 28.85 0.21 24.14
C ALA A 194 27.82 1.21 24.71
N LYS A 195 27.76 1.35 26.04
CA LYS A 195 26.94 2.41 26.65
C LYS A 195 27.52 3.77 26.25
N TRP A 196 26.66 4.77 26.05
CA TRP A 196 27.09 6.15 25.82
C TRP A 196 27.38 6.80 27.18
N SER A 197 28.49 7.51 27.30
CA SER A 197 28.77 8.34 28.47
C SER A 197 28.17 9.74 28.30
N GLN A 198 28.10 10.50 29.39
CA GLN A 198 27.65 11.89 29.35
C GLN A 198 28.63 12.78 28.59
N GLU A 199 29.92 12.45 28.65
CA GLU A 199 30.98 13.07 27.86
C GLU A 199 30.82 12.75 26.37
N ASP A 200 30.50 11.50 26.01
CA ASP A 200 30.23 11.09 24.63
C ASP A 200 29.03 11.87 24.06
N ASP A 201 27.96 11.98 24.84
CA ASP A 201 26.74 12.71 24.44
C ASP A 201 27.04 14.21 24.21
N SER A 202 27.86 14.82 25.07
CA SER A 202 28.27 16.24 24.94
C SER A 202 29.13 16.47 23.68
N ILE A 203 30.11 15.59 23.44
CA ILE A 203 31.00 15.66 22.27
C ILE A 203 30.20 15.39 20.98
N LEU A 204 29.25 14.46 21.02
CA LEU A 204 28.41 14.11 19.87
C LEU A 204 27.53 15.29 19.42
N VAL A 205 26.88 15.97 20.38
CA VAL A 205 26.03 17.13 20.09
C VAL A 205 26.88 18.29 19.56
N GLU A 206 28.05 18.54 20.15
CA GLU A 206 28.94 19.63 19.71
C GLU A 206 29.43 19.42 18.28
N LEU A 207 29.92 18.22 17.93
CA LEU A 207 30.37 17.91 16.57
C LEU A 207 29.24 18.04 15.55
N TYR A 208 28.03 17.62 15.90
CA TYR A 208 26.86 17.78 15.05
C TYR A 208 26.50 19.26 14.84
N ARG A 209 26.54 20.09 15.90
CA ARG A 209 26.30 21.54 15.83
C ARG A 209 27.36 22.27 15.01
N GLN A 210 28.60 21.78 15.02
CA GLN A 210 29.69 22.28 14.18
C GLN A 210 29.59 21.84 12.71
N GLY A 211 28.59 21.03 12.34
CA GLY A 211 28.36 20.58 10.98
C GLY A 211 29.30 19.47 10.50
N VAL A 212 29.99 18.78 11.43
CA VAL A 212 30.83 17.63 11.12
C VAL A 212 29.97 16.52 10.51
N SER A 213 30.46 15.88 9.45
CA SER A 213 29.66 14.89 8.73
C SER A 213 29.41 13.63 9.58
N ILE A 214 28.28 12.97 9.35
CA ILE A 214 27.92 11.74 10.09
C ILE A 214 29.00 10.66 9.94
N ASN A 215 29.65 10.56 8.77
CA ASN A 215 30.75 9.61 8.54
C ASN A 215 31.97 9.91 9.41
N GLU A 216 32.36 11.18 9.55
CA GLU A 216 33.46 11.58 10.43
C GLU A 216 33.13 11.35 11.91
N ILE A 217 31.87 11.57 12.30
CA ILE A 217 31.37 11.27 13.65
C ILE A 217 31.42 9.75 13.90
N MET A 218 31.03 8.92 12.93
CA MET A 218 31.14 7.45 13.04
C MET A 218 32.58 6.99 13.25
N THR A 219 33.52 7.53 12.47
CA THR A 219 34.95 7.21 12.63
C THR A 219 35.46 7.64 14.00
N ARG A 220 35.04 8.80 14.50
CA ARG A 220 35.49 9.31 15.80
C ARG A 220 34.96 8.48 16.97
N PHE A 221 33.69 8.12 16.95
CA PHE A 221 33.08 7.33 18.02
C PHE A 221 33.28 5.82 17.86
N GLN A 222 33.80 5.37 16.72
CA GLN A 222 33.95 3.95 16.38
C GLN A 222 32.61 3.20 16.53
N ARG A 223 31.52 3.82 16.07
CA ARG A 223 30.14 3.35 16.18
C ARG A 223 29.44 3.42 14.82
N ASN A 224 28.40 2.60 14.65
CA ASN A 224 27.60 2.56 13.43
C ASN A 224 26.69 3.79 13.27
N GLU A 225 26.30 4.09 12.03
CA GLU A 225 25.50 5.26 11.67
C GLU A 225 24.17 5.33 12.41
N GLY A 226 23.49 4.18 12.53
CA GLY A 226 22.22 4.07 13.24
C GLY A 226 22.34 4.44 14.71
N SER A 227 23.43 4.04 15.40
CA SER A 227 23.67 4.42 16.79
C SER A 227 23.94 5.93 16.93
N ILE A 228 24.67 6.53 15.99
CA ILE A 228 24.93 7.99 15.98
C ILE A 228 23.62 8.76 15.78
N ARG A 229 22.84 8.42 14.73
CA ARG A 229 21.59 9.09 14.39
C ARG A 229 20.52 8.93 15.47
N SER A 230 20.37 7.73 16.02
CA SER A 230 19.42 7.47 17.10
C SER A 230 19.77 8.24 18.38
N ARG A 231 21.07 8.30 18.73
CA ARG A 231 21.53 9.05 19.90
C ARG A 231 21.37 10.56 19.70
N LEU A 232 21.74 11.10 18.54
CA LEU A 232 21.50 12.50 18.19
C LEU A 232 20.00 12.83 18.25
N LYS A 233 19.14 11.97 17.71
CA LYS A 233 17.69 12.13 17.83
C LYS A 233 17.28 12.22 19.29
N LYS A 234 17.78 11.34 20.17
CA LYS A 234 17.44 11.38 21.59
C LYS A 234 17.91 12.66 22.29
N LEU A 235 19.16 13.07 22.05
CA LEU A 235 19.78 14.23 22.71
C LEU A 235 19.28 15.56 22.18
N LEU A 236 18.93 15.65 20.89
CA LEU A 236 18.42 16.86 20.26
C LEU A 236 16.89 17.00 20.40
N VAL A 237 16.16 15.89 20.62
CA VAL A 237 14.73 15.90 20.96
C VAL A 237 14.51 16.35 22.40
N GLU A 238 15.45 16.10 23.32
CA GLU A 238 15.34 16.57 24.71
C GLU A 238 15.56 18.09 24.87
N ASP A 239 16.08 18.80 23.85
CA ASP A 239 16.42 20.23 23.97
C ASP A 239 15.54 21.19 23.13
N SER A 240 14.53 20.72 22.38
CA SER A 240 13.49 21.62 21.87
C SER A 240 12.22 20.94 21.34
N SER A 241 11.09 21.39 21.91
CA SER A 241 9.72 21.36 21.40
C SER A 241 8.85 20.12 21.64
N SER A 242 7.73 20.39 22.30
CA SER A 242 6.53 19.57 22.40
C SER A 242 6.21 18.83 21.10
N ASN A 243 5.83 17.57 21.25
CA ASN A 243 5.50 16.65 20.18
C ASN A 243 4.31 17.16 19.34
N TRP A 244 4.59 18.01 18.36
CA TRP A 244 3.59 18.58 17.45
C TRP A 244 2.81 17.47 16.72
N PHE A 245 3.45 16.30 16.52
CA PHE A 245 2.82 15.14 15.89
C PHE A 245 1.78 14.46 16.78
N ASP A 246 2.00 14.35 18.10
CA ASP A 246 0.99 13.80 19.02
C ASP A 246 -0.28 14.64 19.05
N TYR A 247 -0.14 15.96 18.96
CA TYR A 247 -1.28 16.86 18.86
C TYR A 247 -2.11 16.58 17.59
N TYR A 248 -1.47 16.47 16.43
CA TYR A 248 -2.18 16.18 15.19
C TYR A 248 -2.74 14.77 15.13
N ASP A 249 -2.06 13.78 15.69
CA ASP A 249 -2.55 12.39 15.73
C ASP A 249 -3.81 12.28 16.61
N GLN A 250 -3.81 12.93 17.78
CA GLN A 250 -4.98 13.02 18.66
C GLN A 250 -6.12 13.79 18.01
N GLU A 251 -5.84 14.93 17.37
CA GLU A 251 -6.88 15.73 16.71
C GLU A 251 -7.46 14.98 15.49
N LEU A 252 -6.65 14.26 14.72
CA LEU A 252 -7.14 13.43 13.61
C LEU A 252 -8.02 12.28 14.11
N ALA A 253 -7.65 11.59 15.17
CA ALA A 253 -8.47 10.55 15.79
C ALA A 253 -9.83 11.12 16.24
N ARG A 254 -9.80 12.28 16.92
CA ARG A 254 -11.01 12.99 17.35
C ARG A 254 -11.92 13.36 16.18
N LEU A 255 -11.36 13.88 15.09
CA LEU A 255 -12.12 14.26 13.89
C LEU A 255 -12.73 13.05 13.19
N ILE A 256 -12.02 11.92 13.15
CA ILE A 256 -12.53 10.66 12.59
C ILE A 256 -13.72 10.15 13.41
N ASP A 257 -13.62 10.15 14.73
CA ASP A 257 -14.70 9.68 15.58
C ASP A 257 -15.90 10.63 15.56
N LEU A 258 -15.67 11.94 15.54
CA LEU A 258 -16.73 12.93 15.33
C LEU A 258 -17.44 12.73 13.99
N LYS A 259 -16.69 12.40 12.92
CA LYS A 259 -17.27 12.09 11.61
C LYS A 259 -18.16 10.85 11.66
N LYS A 260 -17.67 9.75 12.28
CA LYS A 260 -18.46 8.51 12.43
C LYS A 260 -19.75 8.77 13.22
N GLU A 261 -19.66 9.52 14.31
CA GLU A 261 -20.82 9.88 15.13
C GLU A 261 -21.82 10.72 14.31
N THR A 262 -21.34 11.70 13.56
CA THR A 262 -22.18 12.52 12.67
C THR A 262 -22.85 11.68 11.59
N GLU A 263 -22.12 10.75 10.96
CA GLU A 263 -22.68 9.83 9.96
C GLU A 263 -23.75 8.91 10.56
N SER A 264 -23.54 8.44 11.80
CA SER A 264 -24.52 7.66 12.56
C SER A 264 -25.80 8.45 12.84
N GLN A 265 -25.67 9.70 13.33
CA GLN A 265 -26.80 10.59 13.60
C GLN A 265 -27.58 10.91 12.31
N ILE A 266 -26.89 11.17 11.20
CA ILE A 266 -27.53 11.37 9.89
C ILE A 266 -28.29 10.10 9.47
N GLY A 267 -27.71 8.91 9.68
CA GLY A 267 -28.35 7.63 9.40
C GLY A 267 -29.63 7.42 10.20
N ALA A 268 -29.59 7.71 11.50
CA ALA A 268 -30.75 7.63 12.39
C ALA A 268 -31.88 8.58 11.94
N LEU A 269 -31.55 9.85 11.69
CA LEU A 269 -32.50 10.85 11.19
C LEU A 269 -33.10 10.46 9.84
N ARG A 270 -32.31 9.88 8.93
CA ARG A 270 -32.81 9.37 7.64
C ARG A 270 -33.83 8.24 7.83
N LYS A 271 -33.59 7.34 8.78
CA LYS A 271 -34.51 6.24 9.08
C LYS A 271 -35.83 6.76 9.65
N GLU A 272 -35.77 7.69 10.59
CA GLU A 272 -36.95 8.34 11.15
C GLU A 272 -37.74 9.10 10.07
N LEU A 273 -37.05 9.85 9.23
CA LEU A 273 -37.66 10.59 8.12
C LEU A 273 -38.34 9.67 7.10
N LEU A 274 -37.71 8.54 6.75
CA LEU A 274 -38.32 7.51 5.90
C LEU A 274 -39.65 7.02 6.50
N GLN A 275 -39.65 6.71 7.80
CA GLN A 275 -40.86 6.25 8.51
C GLN A 275 -41.95 7.33 8.53
N GLN A 276 -41.61 8.60 8.75
CA GLN A 276 -42.59 9.69 8.74
C GLN A 276 -43.16 9.92 7.33
N MET A 277 -42.33 9.90 6.29
CA MET A 277 -42.81 10.04 4.90
C MET A 277 -43.76 8.90 4.53
N GLU A 278 -43.49 7.68 4.98
CA GLU A 278 -44.35 6.52 4.76
C GLU A 278 -45.70 6.66 5.51
N ILE A 279 -45.69 7.07 6.77
CA ILE A 279 -46.91 7.30 7.56
C ILE A 279 -47.80 8.37 6.93
N HIS A 280 -47.20 9.46 6.43
CA HIS A 280 -47.93 10.58 5.86
C HIS A 280 -48.23 10.43 4.35
N GLY A 281 -47.68 9.40 3.69
CA GLY A 281 -47.87 9.19 2.25
C GLY A 281 -47.22 10.27 1.38
N GLU A 282 -46.20 10.98 1.90
CA GLU A 282 -45.54 12.08 1.19
C GLU A 282 -44.44 11.54 0.27
N GLU A 283 -44.56 11.75 -1.04
CA GLU A 283 -43.55 11.30 -1.99
C GLU A 283 -42.35 12.26 -2.09
N LYS A 284 -42.55 13.54 -1.71
CA LYS A 284 -41.52 14.56 -1.86
C LYS A 284 -41.73 15.71 -0.89
N MET A 285 -40.66 16.10 -0.19
CA MET A 285 -40.63 17.29 0.65
C MET A 285 -39.51 18.22 0.21
N LYS A 286 -39.76 19.52 0.27
CA LYS A 286 -38.77 20.55 -0.08
C LYS A 286 -38.71 21.59 1.02
N SER A 287 -37.50 21.84 1.51
CA SER A 287 -37.18 22.99 2.35
C SER A 287 -36.29 23.96 1.58
N THR A 288 -35.88 25.05 2.22
CA THR A 288 -34.88 25.97 1.67
C THR A 288 -33.53 25.28 1.45
N ARG A 289 -33.13 24.38 2.36
CA ARG A 289 -31.81 23.74 2.33
C ARG A 289 -31.78 22.37 1.65
N PHE A 290 -32.89 21.63 1.66
CA PHE A 290 -32.91 20.25 1.18
C PHE A 290 -34.16 19.93 0.37
N THR A 291 -34.01 19.02 -0.57
CA THR A 291 -35.11 18.30 -1.21
C THR A 291 -35.00 16.82 -0.83
N ILE A 292 -36.06 16.28 -0.26
CA ILE A 292 -36.17 14.87 0.10
C ILE A 292 -37.17 14.22 -0.84
N THR A 293 -36.81 13.07 -1.41
CA THR A 293 -37.69 12.28 -2.28
C THR A 293 -37.80 10.88 -1.69
N TYR A 294 -39.03 10.45 -1.43
CA TYR A 294 -39.35 9.11 -1.02
C TYR A 294 -39.65 8.24 -2.25
N SER A 295 -39.24 6.98 -2.19
CA SER A 295 -39.59 5.96 -3.16
C SER A 295 -40.19 4.79 -2.40
N PRO A 296 -41.49 4.51 -2.57
CA PRO A 296 -42.14 3.40 -1.90
C PRO A 296 -41.56 2.06 -2.35
N PRO A 297 -41.77 0.99 -1.56
CA PRO A 297 -41.39 -0.35 -1.96
C PRO A 297 -42.01 -0.69 -3.31
N LYS A 298 -41.20 -1.20 -4.23
CA LYS A 298 -41.69 -1.58 -5.55
C LYS A 298 -40.92 -2.75 -6.12
N THR A 299 -41.60 -3.55 -6.92
CA THR A 299 -40.94 -4.58 -7.71
C THR A 299 -40.25 -3.93 -8.90
N VAL A 300 -38.95 -4.16 -9.04
CA VAL A 300 -38.17 -3.73 -10.21
C VAL A 300 -37.57 -4.94 -10.91
N LEU A 301 -37.50 -4.88 -12.23
CA LEU A 301 -36.76 -5.86 -13.01
C LEU A 301 -35.26 -5.56 -12.86
N LYS A 302 -34.52 -6.48 -12.24
CA LYS A 302 -33.07 -6.42 -12.10
C LYS A 302 -32.44 -7.44 -13.03
N PHE A 303 -31.48 -7.00 -13.82
CA PHE A 303 -30.69 -7.88 -14.68
C PHE A 303 -29.89 -8.87 -13.84
N ASP A 304 -30.02 -10.16 -14.15
CA ASP A 304 -29.30 -11.26 -13.53
C ASP A 304 -28.21 -11.75 -14.50
N SER A 305 -26.97 -11.40 -14.21
CA SER A 305 -25.82 -11.77 -15.03
C SER A 305 -25.49 -13.26 -14.96
N ASP A 306 -25.91 -13.97 -13.91
CA ASP A 306 -25.70 -15.41 -13.80
C ASP A 306 -26.63 -16.16 -14.76
N LEU A 307 -27.88 -15.70 -14.92
CA LEU A 307 -28.78 -16.21 -15.97
C LEU A 307 -28.22 -15.98 -17.38
N LEU A 308 -27.58 -14.82 -17.63
CA LEU A 308 -26.92 -14.57 -18.90
C LEU A 308 -25.79 -15.59 -19.13
N ARG A 309 -24.99 -15.87 -18.10
CA ARG A 309 -23.91 -16.87 -18.16
C ARG A 309 -24.43 -18.26 -18.51
N GLU A 310 -25.56 -18.66 -17.94
CA GLU A 310 -26.19 -19.96 -18.22
C GLU A 310 -26.78 -20.04 -19.63
N LYS A 311 -27.37 -18.96 -20.13
CA LYS A 311 -28.01 -18.91 -21.46
C LYS A 311 -27.01 -18.77 -22.60
N ASP A 312 -25.99 -17.94 -22.43
CA ASP A 312 -24.97 -17.68 -23.44
C ASP A 312 -23.65 -17.26 -22.78
N GLU A 313 -22.78 -18.24 -22.54
CA GLU A 313 -21.47 -18.03 -21.92
C GLU A 313 -20.56 -17.11 -22.74
N LYS A 314 -20.66 -17.17 -24.07
CA LYS A 314 -19.82 -16.35 -24.97
C LYS A 314 -20.23 -14.89 -24.86
N LEU A 315 -21.53 -14.63 -24.84
CA LEU A 315 -22.06 -13.29 -24.71
C LEU A 315 -21.92 -12.74 -23.28
N TYR A 316 -22.02 -13.59 -22.25
CA TYR A 316 -21.67 -13.22 -20.87
C TYR A 316 -20.21 -12.74 -20.76
N ARG A 317 -19.26 -13.45 -21.40
CA ARG A 317 -17.86 -13.01 -21.45
C ARG A 317 -17.72 -11.65 -22.15
N SER A 318 -18.47 -11.42 -23.23
CA SER A 318 -18.53 -10.11 -23.90
C SER A 318 -19.09 -9.02 -23.00
N TYR A 319 -20.22 -9.28 -22.33
CA TYR A 319 -20.83 -8.40 -21.33
C TYR A 319 -19.85 -8.04 -20.21
N CYS A 320 -19.08 -9.00 -19.68
CA CYS A 320 -18.07 -8.73 -18.64
C CYS A 320 -16.90 -7.85 -19.13
N THR A 321 -16.64 -7.81 -20.44
CA THR A 321 -15.58 -6.96 -21.03
C THR A 321 -16.07 -5.56 -21.39
N ILE A 322 -17.37 -5.38 -21.60
CA ILE A 322 -17.99 -4.09 -21.95
C ILE A 322 -18.48 -3.45 -20.65
N PHE A 323 -17.74 -2.45 -20.15
CA PHE A 323 -18.08 -1.68 -18.93
C PHE A 323 -19.39 -0.86 -19.03
N ASP A 324 -20.22 -1.06 -20.06
CA ASP A 324 -21.45 -0.33 -20.27
C ASP A 324 -22.67 -1.25 -20.47
N SER A 325 -23.33 -1.54 -19.35
CA SER A 325 -24.60 -2.27 -19.30
C SER A 325 -25.72 -1.63 -20.16
N LYS A 326 -25.65 -0.33 -20.47
CA LYS A 326 -26.62 0.32 -21.37
C LYS A 326 -26.40 -0.09 -22.82
N SER A 327 -25.15 -0.08 -23.29
CA SER A 327 -24.80 -0.51 -24.64
C SER A 327 -25.17 -1.97 -24.87
N PHE A 328 -24.90 -2.85 -23.89
CA PHE A 328 -25.33 -4.24 -23.96
C PHE A 328 -26.85 -4.41 -24.11
N ARG A 329 -27.64 -3.65 -23.34
CA ARG A 329 -29.11 -3.69 -23.42
C ARG A 329 -29.63 -3.24 -24.79
N VAL A 330 -29.02 -2.22 -25.40
CA VAL A 330 -29.43 -1.70 -26.71
C VAL A 330 -29.19 -2.75 -27.80
N GLU A 331 -28.06 -3.44 -27.75
CA GLU A 331 -27.68 -4.43 -28.77
C GLU A 331 -28.36 -5.81 -28.55
N ASN A 332 -28.76 -6.14 -27.32
CA ASN A 332 -29.25 -7.46 -26.94
C ASN A 332 -30.56 -7.41 -26.12
N GLN A 333 -31.50 -6.58 -26.54
CA GLN A 333 -32.70 -6.24 -25.76
C GLN A 333 -33.52 -7.46 -25.30
N GLU A 334 -33.88 -8.37 -26.22
CA GLU A 334 -34.70 -9.54 -25.88
C GLU A 334 -34.01 -10.46 -24.87
N LEU A 335 -32.70 -10.68 -25.06
CA LEU A 335 -31.93 -11.52 -24.15
C LEU A 335 -31.75 -10.83 -22.79
N TYR A 336 -31.51 -9.51 -22.78
CA TYR A 336 -31.42 -8.70 -21.56
C TYR A 336 -32.72 -8.76 -20.75
N GLU A 337 -33.87 -8.60 -21.40
CA GLU A 337 -35.19 -8.71 -20.78
C GLU A 337 -35.43 -10.13 -20.25
N SER A 338 -35.03 -11.16 -20.99
CA SER A 338 -35.13 -12.56 -20.55
C SER A 338 -34.24 -12.92 -19.36
N CYS A 339 -33.22 -12.12 -19.08
CA CYS A 339 -32.33 -12.27 -17.93
C CYS A 339 -32.70 -11.33 -16.78
N CYS A 340 -33.75 -10.53 -16.92
CA CYS A 340 -34.24 -9.71 -15.82
C CYS A 340 -35.14 -10.55 -14.91
N LYS A 341 -34.86 -10.53 -13.60
CA LYS A 341 -35.72 -11.11 -12.57
C LYS A 341 -36.43 -9.99 -11.78
N PRO A 342 -37.68 -10.20 -11.36
CA PRO A 342 -38.34 -9.29 -10.44
C PRO A 342 -37.61 -9.31 -9.09
N VAL A 343 -37.23 -8.14 -8.60
CA VAL A 343 -36.60 -7.92 -7.29
C VAL A 343 -37.42 -6.91 -6.54
N GLN A 344 -37.82 -7.26 -5.32
CA GLN A 344 -38.48 -6.31 -4.43
C GLN A 344 -37.43 -5.30 -3.94
N LYS A 345 -37.65 -4.03 -4.25
CA LYS A 345 -36.84 -2.93 -3.73
C LYS A 345 -37.56 -2.34 -2.53
N ASP A 346 -36.86 -2.25 -1.40
CA ASP A 346 -37.39 -1.63 -0.20
C ASP A 346 -37.65 -0.13 -0.37
N ALA A 347 -38.43 0.42 0.55
CA ALA A 347 -38.63 1.85 0.65
C ALA A 347 -37.29 2.57 0.82
N SER A 348 -37.13 3.71 0.17
CA SER A 348 -35.90 4.49 0.28
C SER A 348 -36.16 5.98 0.20
N ILE A 349 -35.29 6.76 0.83
CA ILE A 349 -35.27 8.22 0.67
C ILE A 349 -33.96 8.68 0.03
N VAL A 350 -34.08 9.71 -0.80
CA VAL A 350 -32.95 10.46 -1.36
C VAL A 350 -33.02 11.87 -0.82
N VAL A 351 -31.99 12.28 -0.09
CA VAL A 351 -31.85 13.64 0.41
C VAL A 351 -30.83 14.37 -0.45
N ARG A 352 -31.25 15.45 -1.12
CA ARG A 352 -30.39 16.33 -1.90
C ARG A 352 -30.31 17.68 -1.22
N GLN A 353 -29.10 18.20 -1.08
CA GLN A 353 -28.92 19.60 -0.71
C GLN A 353 -29.32 20.46 -1.90
N ASN A 354 -30.16 21.46 -1.64
CA ASN A 354 -30.46 22.45 -2.66
C ASN A 354 -29.21 23.31 -2.84
N LYS A 355 -28.87 23.63 -4.09
CA LYS A 355 -27.92 24.70 -4.33
C LYS A 355 -28.55 25.97 -3.78
N THR A 356 -27.91 26.58 -2.80
CA THR A 356 -28.14 27.99 -2.52
C THR A 356 -27.59 28.74 -3.73
N ASP A 357 -28.47 29.44 -4.45
CA ASP A 357 -28.02 30.57 -5.26
C ASP A 357 -27.52 31.60 -4.24
N GLU A 358 -26.23 31.53 -3.88
CA GLU A 358 -25.56 32.66 -3.25
C GLU A 358 -25.18 33.65 -4.35
N PRO A 359 -25.46 34.95 -4.16
CA PRO A 359 -25.27 36.01 -5.16
C PRO A 359 -23.80 36.28 -5.52
#